data_AF-A0A934B5E7-F1
#
_entry.id   AF-A0A934B5E7-F1
#
_cell.length_a   1.000
_cell.length_b   1.000
_cell.length_c   1.000
_cell.angle_alpha   90.00
_cell.angle_beta   90.00
_cell.angle_gamma   90.00
#
_symmetry.space_group_name_H-M   'P 1'
#
loop_
_entity.id
_entity.type
_entity.pdbx_description
1 polymer ?
#
loop_
_entity_poly.entity_id
_entity_poly.type
_entity_poly.pdbx_seq_one_letter_code
_entity_poly.pdbx_strand_id
1 'polypeptide(L)'
;MKERGIRKRQVWWQQALMICLVLTMGISTSSCAGFLGVGGHSWQEEVLLHDGRKMVITRSQTYGGRHEIGQPAPIKEHTVTFTLPNTDKAIRWTSDYGEDLGRTNFHLLAVHVLNGTPYLVTEPNLCLSYNKWGRPNPPYVFFTYDGTTWQRIPLEAFPHEFTTINVALSTIGRKGADLVRQGVVSSEKIKEVNRQTVNPDHKTILREPVKEERCPQYSSGPKAPTPIYPSTPPK
;
A
#
# COMPACT_ATOMS: atom_id res chain seq x y z
N MET A 1 35.49 -33.47 43.77
CA MET A 1 35.75 -32.53 42.65
C MET A 1 34.70 -32.54 41.52
N LYS A 2 33.75 -33.51 41.48
CA LYS A 2 32.81 -33.69 40.35
C LYS A 2 31.55 -32.78 40.40
N GLU A 3 31.10 -32.38 41.59
CA GLU A 3 29.87 -31.58 41.78
C GLU A 3 30.00 -30.09 41.37
N ARG A 4 31.21 -29.52 41.44
CA ARG A 4 31.45 -28.11 41.09
C ARG A 4 31.27 -27.82 39.59
N GLY A 5 31.43 -28.83 38.73
CA GLY A 5 31.25 -28.69 37.28
C GLY A 5 29.79 -28.69 36.83
N ILE A 6 28.92 -29.42 37.54
CA ILE A 6 27.50 -29.57 37.20
C ILE A 6 26.74 -28.27 37.49
N ARG A 7 27.01 -27.64 38.64
CA ARG A 7 26.42 -26.32 38.99
C ARG A 7 26.77 -25.22 38.00
N LYS A 8 28.01 -25.19 37.49
CA LYS A 8 28.42 -24.18 36.50
C LYS A 8 27.70 -24.37 35.16
N ARG A 9 27.56 -25.61 34.67
CA ARG A 9 26.79 -25.86 33.43
C ARG A 9 25.33 -25.46 33.57
N GLN A 10 24.69 -25.78 34.70
CA GLN A 10 23.27 -25.48 34.92
C GLN A 10 22.97 -23.98 34.97
N VAL A 11 23.84 -23.17 35.58
CA VAL A 11 23.71 -21.70 35.60
C VAL A 11 23.91 -21.10 34.21
N TRP A 12 24.86 -21.62 33.42
CA TRP A 12 25.06 -21.19 32.03
C TRP A 12 23.87 -21.52 31.12
N TRP A 13 23.25 -22.69 31.30
CA TRP A 13 22.04 -23.07 30.57
C TRP A 13 20.83 -22.20 30.96
N GLN A 14 20.67 -21.87 32.25
CA GLN A 14 19.60 -20.97 32.71
C GLN A 14 19.79 -19.53 32.22
N GLN A 15 21.04 -19.04 32.17
CA GLN A 15 21.35 -17.71 31.60
C GLN A 15 21.14 -17.67 30.09
N ALA A 16 21.51 -18.73 29.35
CA ALA A 16 21.27 -18.83 27.92
C ALA A 16 19.76 -18.88 27.57
N LEU A 17 18.97 -19.59 28.39
CA LEU A 17 17.51 -19.65 28.25
C LEU A 17 16.84 -18.29 28.52
N MET A 18 17.28 -17.55 29.55
CA MET A 18 16.79 -16.21 29.85
C MET A 18 17.13 -15.19 28.75
N ILE A 19 18.33 -15.27 28.15
CA ILE A 19 18.71 -14.42 27.01
C ILE A 19 17.86 -14.74 25.78
N CYS A 20 17.58 -16.01 25.49
CA CYS A 20 16.68 -16.40 24.40
C CYS A 20 15.24 -15.92 24.63
N LEU A 21 14.73 -15.98 25.87
CA LEU A 21 13.37 -15.53 26.19
C LEU A 21 13.21 -14.00 26.00
N VAL A 22 14.24 -13.22 26.41
CA VAL A 22 14.26 -11.76 26.23
C VAL A 22 14.41 -11.36 24.76
N LEU A 23 15.12 -12.15 23.95
CA LEU A 23 15.22 -11.93 22.49
C LEU A 23 13.90 -12.20 21.76
N THR A 24 13.05 -13.10 22.24
CA THR A 24 11.74 -13.38 21.61
C THR A 24 10.65 -12.36 21.93
N MET A 25 10.83 -11.52 22.96
CA MET A 25 9.88 -10.45 23.32
C MET A 25 10.17 -9.11 22.62
N GLY A 26 11.18 -9.05 21.73
CA GLY A 26 11.67 -7.83 21.10
C GLY A 26 11.04 -7.43 19.76
N ILE A 27 9.98 -8.09 19.28
CA ILE A 27 9.30 -7.71 18.02
C ILE A 27 7.84 -7.32 18.30
N SER A 28 7.67 -6.29 19.12
CA SER A 28 6.46 -5.48 19.13
C SER A 28 6.85 -4.04 19.40
N THR A 29 7.73 -3.51 18.57
CA THR A 29 7.85 -2.05 18.42
C THR A 29 6.67 -1.57 17.59
N SER A 30 5.52 -1.41 18.24
CA SER A 30 4.51 -0.46 17.79
C SER A 30 5.10 0.94 17.97
N SER A 31 6.00 1.36 17.07
CA SER A 31 6.47 2.74 17.00
C SER A 31 5.36 3.61 16.41
N CYS A 32 4.31 3.84 17.20
CA CYS A 32 3.32 4.88 16.96
C CYS A 32 3.94 6.24 17.32
N ALA A 33 4.90 6.69 16.53
CA ALA A 33 5.31 8.09 16.47
C ALA A 33 6.17 8.26 15.22
N GLY A 34 5.78 9.17 14.33
CA GLY A 34 6.58 9.54 13.17
C GLY A 34 7.99 9.89 13.61
N PHE A 35 8.96 9.03 13.26
CA PHE A 35 10.37 9.35 13.35
C PHE A 35 10.57 10.59 12.46
N LEU A 36 10.89 11.73 13.08
CA LEU A 36 11.14 13.07 12.49
C LEU A 36 10.01 14.13 12.55
N GLY A 37 8.95 13.99 13.34
CA GLY A 37 8.08 15.15 13.66
C GLY A 37 7.33 15.79 12.48
N VAL A 38 7.20 15.07 11.36
CA VAL A 38 6.34 15.46 10.24
C VAL A 38 4.99 14.79 10.45
N GLY A 39 3.93 15.59 10.59
CA GLY A 39 2.56 15.08 10.78
C GLY A 39 2.17 14.07 9.70
N GLY A 40 1.67 12.92 10.13
CA GLY A 40 1.35 11.80 9.25
C GLY A 40 0.54 10.71 9.95
N HIS A 41 -0.07 9.84 9.17
CA HIS A 41 -0.79 8.66 9.66
C HIS A 41 -0.02 7.40 9.29
N SER A 42 0.14 6.49 10.25
CA SER A 42 0.67 5.15 10.01
C SER A 42 -0.22 4.13 10.71
N TRP A 43 -0.62 3.10 9.98
CA TRP A 43 -1.50 2.05 10.49
C TRP A 43 -1.27 0.74 9.72
N GLN A 44 -1.79 -0.35 10.27
CA GLN A 44 -1.74 -1.66 9.64
C GLN A 44 -3.11 -2.08 9.11
N GLU A 45 -3.09 -2.81 8.00
CA GLU A 45 -4.28 -3.39 7.36
C GLU A 45 -4.03 -4.88 7.12
N GLU A 46 -4.95 -5.71 7.54
CA GLU A 46 -5.01 -7.11 7.15
C GLU A 46 -5.71 -7.21 5.79
N VAL A 47 -4.96 -7.47 4.73
CA VAL A 47 -5.50 -7.65 3.38
C VAL A 47 -5.85 -9.12 3.17
N LEU A 48 -7.06 -9.37 2.65
CA LEU A 48 -7.49 -10.69 2.20
C LEU A 48 -7.02 -10.90 0.76
N LEU A 49 -6.23 -11.95 0.54
CA LEU A 49 -5.71 -12.34 -0.76
C LEU A 49 -6.73 -13.20 -1.53
N HIS A 50 -6.50 -13.33 -2.84
CA HIS A 50 -7.35 -14.10 -3.76
C HIS A 50 -7.54 -15.57 -3.37
N ASP A 51 -6.58 -16.17 -2.67
CA ASP A 51 -6.58 -17.56 -2.20
C ASP A 51 -7.15 -17.73 -0.77
N GLY A 52 -7.71 -16.66 -0.20
CA GLY A 52 -8.27 -16.66 1.15
C GLY A 52 -7.25 -16.49 2.28
N ARG A 53 -5.95 -16.46 1.98
CA ARG A 53 -4.94 -16.11 2.99
C ARG A 53 -5.02 -14.62 3.33
N LYS A 54 -4.54 -14.29 4.52
CA LYS A 54 -4.46 -12.92 5.04
C LYS A 54 -3.00 -12.49 5.13
N MET A 55 -2.73 -11.23 4.83
CA MET A 55 -1.41 -10.62 4.94
C MET A 55 -1.55 -9.27 5.61
N VAL A 56 -0.65 -8.93 6.52
CA VAL A 56 -0.63 -7.60 7.13
C VAL A 56 0.27 -6.68 6.31
N ILE A 57 -0.26 -5.53 5.91
CA ILE A 57 0.50 -4.44 5.32
C ILE A 57 0.53 -3.27 6.30
N THR A 58 1.62 -2.51 6.29
CA THR A 58 1.68 -1.20 6.95
C THR A 58 1.55 -0.12 5.89
N ARG A 59 0.64 0.83 6.11
CA ARG A 59 0.50 2.03 5.30
C ARG A 59 0.99 3.23 6.10
N SER A 60 1.76 4.09 5.45
CA SER A 60 2.22 5.36 6.03
C SER A 60 1.94 6.50 5.06
N GLN A 61 1.38 7.59 5.56
CA GLN A 61 1.03 8.77 4.80
C GLN A 61 1.56 10.02 5.50
N THR A 62 2.21 10.89 4.74
CA THR A 62 2.54 12.25 5.17
C THR A 62 1.64 13.25 4.46
N TYR A 63 1.42 14.41 5.07
CA TYR A 63 0.51 15.43 4.53
C TYR A 63 1.27 16.71 4.17
N GLY A 64 0.86 17.35 3.07
CA GLY A 64 1.49 18.56 2.55
C GLY A 64 1.32 18.71 1.04
N GLY A 65 1.71 19.86 0.51
CA GLY A 65 1.59 20.17 -0.91
C GLY A 65 0.50 21.19 -1.23
N ARG A 66 0.12 21.29 -2.51
CA ARG A 66 -0.77 22.35 -3.02
C ARG A 66 -2.23 22.08 -2.65
N HIS A 67 -2.82 23.00 -1.89
CA HIS A 67 -4.23 23.01 -1.50
C HIS A 67 -4.75 24.44 -1.32
N GLU A 68 -6.07 24.61 -1.34
CA GLU A 68 -6.72 25.89 -1.09
C GLU A 68 -6.75 26.23 0.40
N ILE A 69 -6.80 27.52 0.73
CA ILE A 69 -6.93 27.99 2.11
C ILE A 69 -8.23 27.43 2.71
N GLY A 70 -8.14 26.81 3.89
CA GLY A 70 -9.28 26.19 4.57
C GLY A 70 -9.54 24.73 4.18
N GLN A 71 -8.85 24.20 3.17
CA GLN A 71 -8.87 22.76 2.85
C GLN A 71 -7.77 22.01 3.63
N PRO A 72 -7.99 20.73 3.98
CA PRO A 72 -6.92 19.93 4.56
C PRO A 72 -5.80 19.71 3.53
N ALA A 73 -4.56 19.65 4.03
CA ALA A 73 -3.42 19.31 3.19
C ALA A 73 -3.61 17.91 2.56
N PRO A 74 -3.24 17.73 1.28
CA PRO A 74 -3.38 16.45 0.61
C PRO A 74 -2.31 15.48 1.12
N ILE A 75 -2.43 14.21 0.71
CA ILE A 75 -1.37 13.23 0.95
C ILE A 75 -0.17 13.62 0.07
N LYS A 76 0.95 13.92 0.74
CA LYS A 76 2.22 14.28 0.10
C LYS A 76 2.92 13.01 -0.40
N GLU A 77 3.11 12.05 0.49
CA GLU A 77 3.73 10.76 0.21
C GLU A 77 2.87 9.65 0.80
N HIS A 78 2.74 8.54 0.08
CA HIS A 78 2.06 7.33 0.56
C HIS A 78 2.97 6.12 0.36
N THR A 79 3.37 5.52 1.47
CA THR A 79 4.17 4.30 1.52
C THR A 79 3.31 3.09 1.90
N VAL A 80 3.61 1.94 1.30
CA VAL A 80 3.09 0.62 1.66
C VAL A 80 4.27 -0.31 1.91
N THR A 81 4.28 -1.02 3.04
CA THR A 81 5.29 -2.05 3.35
C THR A 81 4.65 -3.34 3.83
N PHE A 82 5.18 -4.48 3.42
CA PHE A 82 4.72 -5.80 3.86
C PHE A 82 5.80 -6.85 3.67
N THR A 83 5.69 -7.97 4.37
CA THR A 83 6.57 -9.13 4.17
C THR A 83 5.90 -10.09 3.20
N LEU A 84 6.65 -10.56 2.20
CA LEU A 84 6.14 -11.53 1.23
C LEU A 84 5.74 -12.85 1.93
N PRO A 85 4.52 -13.38 1.69
CA PRO A 85 4.09 -14.63 2.29
C PRO A 85 5.09 -15.77 2.04
N ASN A 86 5.34 -16.58 3.06
CA ASN A 86 6.28 -17.72 3.04
C ASN A 86 7.76 -17.32 2.86
N THR A 87 8.11 -16.05 3.10
CA THR A 87 9.49 -15.55 3.04
C THR A 87 9.70 -14.50 4.14
N ASP A 88 10.96 -14.12 4.38
CA ASP A 88 11.30 -12.98 5.24
C ASP A 88 11.57 -11.69 4.45
N LYS A 89 11.22 -11.68 3.15
CA LYS A 89 11.52 -10.55 2.26
C LYS A 89 10.52 -9.42 2.49
N ALA A 90 11.00 -8.32 3.05
CA ALA A 90 10.25 -7.07 3.14
C ALA A 90 10.16 -6.38 1.77
N ILE A 91 8.96 -5.97 1.39
CA ILE A 91 8.65 -5.23 0.19
C ILE A 91 8.18 -3.83 0.59
N ARG A 92 8.62 -2.82 -0.15
CA ARG A 92 8.19 -1.43 0.01
C ARG A 92 7.78 -0.85 -1.33
N TRP A 93 6.64 -0.19 -1.36
CA TRP A 93 6.20 0.67 -2.46
C TRP A 93 5.95 2.08 -1.95
N THR A 94 6.30 3.08 -2.74
CA THR A 94 6.02 4.49 -2.44
C THR A 94 5.33 5.12 -3.65
N SER A 95 4.22 5.80 -3.43
CA SER A 95 3.71 6.79 -4.36
C SER A 95 4.31 8.14 -3.98
N ASP A 96 5.37 8.50 -4.70
CA ASP A 96 6.15 9.70 -4.45
C ASP A 96 5.35 10.98 -4.68
N TYR A 97 5.81 12.06 -4.06
CA TYR A 97 5.30 13.41 -4.28
C TYR A 97 5.60 13.87 -5.71
N GLY A 98 4.57 14.16 -6.49
CA GLY A 98 4.73 14.87 -7.76
C GLY A 98 4.78 16.37 -7.52
N GLU A 99 5.94 17.00 -7.64
CA GLU A 99 6.09 18.47 -7.55
C GLU A 99 5.15 19.22 -8.50
N ASP A 100 4.97 18.65 -9.68
CA ASP A 100 4.07 19.10 -10.74
C ASP A 100 2.57 18.90 -10.40
N LEU A 101 2.26 17.93 -9.55
CA LEU A 101 0.90 17.65 -9.04
C LEU A 101 0.61 18.35 -7.72
N GLY A 102 1.66 18.71 -6.96
CA GLY A 102 1.57 19.20 -5.60
C GLY A 102 1.02 18.17 -4.60
N ARG A 103 1.11 16.87 -4.89
CA ARG A 103 0.58 15.74 -4.08
C ARG A 103 1.13 14.39 -4.55
N THR A 104 0.80 13.32 -3.86
CA THR A 104 1.10 11.95 -4.28
C THR A 104 0.42 11.58 -5.60
N ASN A 105 1.07 10.76 -6.43
CA ASN A 105 0.57 10.38 -7.75
C ASN A 105 -0.67 9.47 -7.70
N PHE A 106 -0.78 8.61 -6.70
CA PHE A 106 -1.74 7.51 -6.71
C PHE A 106 -2.50 7.32 -5.39
N HIS A 107 -3.71 6.76 -5.50
CA HIS A 107 -4.41 6.10 -4.42
C HIS A 107 -4.23 4.59 -4.53
N LEU A 108 -3.88 3.92 -3.43
CA LEU A 108 -3.82 2.46 -3.37
C LEU A 108 -5.23 1.87 -3.32
N LEU A 109 -5.50 0.89 -4.19
CA LEU A 109 -6.77 0.15 -4.22
C LEU A 109 -6.62 -1.32 -3.84
N ALA A 110 -5.48 -1.95 -4.12
CA ALA A 110 -5.25 -3.33 -3.69
C ALA A 110 -3.77 -3.68 -3.59
N VAL A 111 -3.47 -4.65 -2.71
CA VAL A 111 -2.20 -5.37 -2.64
C VAL A 111 -2.49 -6.86 -2.79
N HIS A 112 -1.93 -7.48 -3.82
CA HIS A 112 -2.07 -8.92 -4.08
C HIS A 112 -0.70 -9.59 -4.18
N VAL A 113 -0.67 -10.90 -4.00
CA VAL A 113 0.52 -11.72 -4.21
C VAL A 113 0.08 -13.00 -4.91
N LEU A 114 0.71 -13.34 -6.04
CA LEU A 114 0.53 -14.62 -6.74
C LEU A 114 1.90 -15.26 -6.94
N ASN A 115 2.06 -16.52 -6.53
CA ASN A 115 3.29 -17.31 -6.69
C ASN A 115 4.56 -16.58 -6.19
N GLY A 116 4.44 -15.83 -5.09
CA GLY A 116 5.55 -15.06 -4.51
C GLY A 116 5.83 -13.71 -5.19
N THR A 117 5.09 -13.36 -6.24
CA THR A 117 5.17 -12.07 -6.93
C THR A 117 4.09 -11.12 -6.39
N PRO A 118 4.46 -9.98 -5.79
CA PRO A 118 3.50 -8.95 -5.40
C PRO A 118 3.01 -8.11 -6.57
N TYR A 119 1.74 -7.71 -6.49
CA TYR A 119 1.06 -6.84 -7.44
C TYR A 119 0.28 -5.74 -6.72
N LEU A 120 0.20 -4.56 -7.31
CA LEU A 120 -0.60 -3.44 -6.82
C LEU A 120 -1.61 -2.99 -7.87
N VAL A 121 -2.78 -2.58 -7.37
CA VAL A 121 -3.74 -1.79 -8.13
C VAL A 121 -3.76 -0.40 -7.53
N THR A 122 -3.55 0.60 -8.35
CA THR A 122 -3.66 2.00 -7.94
C THR A 122 -4.55 2.79 -8.88
N GLU A 123 -5.10 3.90 -8.40
CA GLU A 123 -5.84 4.87 -9.20
C GLU A 123 -5.08 6.20 -9.22
N PRO A 124 -4.95 6.86 -10.38
CA PRO A 124 -4.36 8.20 -10.44
C PRO A 124 -5.10 9.20 -9.54
N ASN A 125 -4.35 9.93 -8.71
CA ASN A 125 -4.88 10.95 -7.80
C ASN A 125 -5.30 12.21 -8.55
N LEU A 126 -6.61 12.34 -8.79
CA LEU A 126 -7.26 13.42 -9.55
C LEU A 126 -6.81 13.55 -11.01
N CYS A 127 -7.41 14.51 -11.72
CA CYS A 127 -7.25 14.71 -13.15
C CYS A 127 -5.82 15.02 -13.60
N LEU A 128 -5.02 15.73 -12.79
CA LEU A 128 -3.64 16.01 -13.14
C LEU A 128 -2.80 14.72 -13.18
N SER A 129 -2.96 13.84 -12.19
CA SER A 129 -2.29 12.54 -12.21
C SER A 129 -2.86 11.65 -13.32
N TYR A 130 -4.18 11.61 -13.51
CA TYR A 130 -4.80 10.85 -14.58
C TYR A 130 -4.24 11.22 -15.96
N ASN A 131 -4.11 12.51 -16.26
CA ASN A 131 -3.50 13.00 -17.49
C ASN A 131 -2.00 12.69 -17.56
N LYS A 132 -1.26 12.86 -16.46
CA LYS A 132 0.18 12.52 -16.36
C LYS A 132 0.45 11.07 -16.73
N TRP A 133 -0.40 10.17 -16.25
CA TRP A 133 -0.25 8.73 -16.37
C TRP A 133 -0.99 8.12 -17.57
N GLY A 134 -1.28 8.95 -18.58
CA GLY A 134 -1.73 8.49 -19.90
C GLY A 134 -3.20 8.08 -19.95
N ARG A 135 -4.02 8.61 -19.03
CA ARG A 135 -5.48 8.45 -19.02
C ARG A 135 -5.90 6.96 -19.10
N PRO A 136 -5.41 6.09 -18.19
CA PRO A 136 -5.70 4.67 -18.25
C PRO A 136 -7.21 4.40 -18.27
N ASN A 137 -7.63 3.35 -18.98
CA ASN A 137 -9.02 2.93 -19.01
C ASN A 137 -9.12 1.38 -19.04
N PRO A 138 -9.59 0.70 -17.97
CA PRO A 138 -10.11 1.24 -16.71
C PRO A 138 -9.08 2.12 -15.97
N PRO A 139 -9.51 3.02 -15.06
CA PRO A 139 -8.68 4.12 -14.56
C PRO A 139 -7.68 3.68 -13.49
N TYR A 140 -6.91 2.64 -13.79
CA TYR A 140 -5.93 2.04 -12.91
C TYR A 140 -4.52 2.09 -13.50
N VAL A 141 -3.54 2.14 -12.61
CA VAL A 141 -2.15 1.85 -12.94
C VAL A 141 -1.74 0.62 -12.14
N PHE A 142 -1.35 -0.42 -12.86
CA PHE A 142 -0.96 -1.70 -12.27
C PHE A 142 0.55 -1.76 -12.10
N PHE A 143 0.99 -2.30 -10.97
CA PHE A 143 2.40 -2.55 -10.72
C PHE A 143 2.64 -4.01 -10.34
N THR A 144 3.79 -4.54 -10.73
CA THR A 144 4.34 -5.81 -10.24
C THR A 144 5.74 -5.57 -9.71
N TYR A 145 6.20 -6.41 -8.79
CA TYR A 145 7.56 -6.36 -8.28
C TYR A 145 8.39 -7.49 -8.87
N ASP A 146 9.44 -7.14 -9.62
CA ASP A 146 10.29 -8.10 -10.35
C ASP A 146 11.35 -8.81 -9.48
N GLY A 147 11.34 -8.53 -8.17
CA GLY A 147 12.35 -9.01 -7.24
C GLY A 147 13.37 -7.95 -6.84
N THR A 148 13.46 -6.85 -7.59
CA THR A 148 14.34 -5.71 -7.32
C THR A 148 13.56 -4.40 -7.23
N THR A 149 12.66 -4.14 -8.18
CA THR A 149 11.98 -2.87 -8.35
C THR A 149 10.51 -3.07 -8.74
N TRP A 150 9.71 -2.03 -8.51
CA TRP A 150 8.33 -1.99 -9.00
C TRP A 150 8.30 -1.59 -10.46
N GLN A 151 7.64 -2.40 -11.28
CA GLN A 151 7.43 -2.17 -12.69
C GLN A 151 5.96 -1.93 -12.96
N ARG A 152 5.65 -0.92 -13.76
CA ARG A 152 4.30 -0.75 -14.28
C ARG A 152 4.04 -1.86 -15.30
N ILE A 153 2.86 -2.46 -15.23
CA ILE A 153 2.40 -3.46 -16.20
C ILE A 153 1.09 -3.03 -16.86
N PRO A 154 0.81 -3.50 -18.08
CA PRO A 154 -0.47 -3.30 -18.72
C PRO A 154 -1.54 -4.22 -18.11
N LEU A 155 -2.82 -3.94 -18.37
CA LEU A 155 -3.95 -4.68 -17.78
C LEU A 155 -3.92 -6.17 -18.16
N GLU A 156 -3.50 -6.48 -19.38
CA GLU A 156 -3.43 -7.83 -19.94
C GLU A 156 -2.42 -8.71 -19.20
N ALA A 157 -1.41 -8.09 -18.58
CA ALA A 157 -0.42 -8.78 -17.75
C ALA A 157 -0.84 -8.87 -16.28
N PHE A 158 -1.92 -8.20 -15.86
CA PHE A 158 -2.37 -8.20 -14.48
C PHE A 158 -3.25 -9.45 -14.20
N PRO A 159 -2.90 -10.32 -13.22
CA PRO A 159 -3.57 -11.61 -13.04
C PRO A 159 -5.08 -11.54 -12.91
N HIS A 160 -5.81 -12.36 -13.68
CA HIS A 160 -7.28 -12.32 -13.78
C HIS A 160 -8.01 -12.72 -12.48
N GLU A 161 -7.38 -13.55 -11.65
CA GLU A 161 -7.91 -13.97 -10.34
C GLU A 161 -8.00 -12.81 -9.33
N PHE A 162 -7.24 -11.73 -9.54
CA PHE A 162 -7.32 -10.54 -8.71
C PHE A 162 -8.55 -9.72 -9.11
N THR A 163 -9.58 -9.82 -8.29
CA THR A 163 -10.88 -9.15 -8.52
C THR A 163 -11.24 -8.16 -7.42
N THR A 164 -10.55 -8.19 -6.28
CA THR A 164 -10.94 -7.46 -5.08
C THR A 164 -10.09 -6.23 -4.80
N ILE A 165 -10.76 -5.18 -4.32
CA ILE A 165 -10.15 -4.05 -3.62
C ILE A 165 -10.07 -4.41 -2.16
N ASN A 166 -8.85 -4.61 -1.65
CA ASN A 166 -8.60 -5.26 -0.36
C ASN A 166 -7.88 -4.37 0.66
N VAL A 167 -7.86 -3.06 0.43
CA VAL A 167 -7.35 -2.05 1.37
C VAL A 167 -8.44 -1.01 1.68
N ALA A 168 -8.29 -0.27 2.78
CA ALA A 168 -9.23 0.82 3.08
C ALA A 168 -9.10 1.96 2.05
N LEU A 169 -10.23 2.38 1.47
CA LEU A 169 -10.26 3.43 0.45
C LEU A 169 -10.27 4.84 1.02
N SER A 170 -10.87 5.02 2.20
CA SER A 170 -11.12 6.34 2.77
C SER A 170 -10.14 6.63 3.91
N THR A 171 -9.00 7.24 3.58
CA THR A 171 -7.85 7.33 4.51
C THR A 171 -7.46 8.75 4.92
N ILE A 172 -8.19 9.78 4.49
CA ILE A 172 -7.90 11.18 4.80
C ILE A 172 -8.79 11.68 5.94
N GLY A 173 -8.30 12.66 6.70
CA GLY A 173 -9.06 13.35 7.75
C GLY A 173 -9.45 12.41 8.89
N ARG A 174 -10.69 12.56 9.39
CA ARG A 174 -11.19 11.76 10.52
C ARG A 174 -11.09 10.26 10.26
N LYS A 175 -11.43 9.80 9.06
CA LYS A 175 -11.38 8.38 8.71
C LYS A 175 -9.95 7.83 8.76
N GLY A 176 -8.97 8.60 8.28
CA GLY A 176 -7.55 8.25 8.45
C GLY A 176 -7.15 8.12 9.91
N ALA A 177 -7.53 9.08 10.74
CA ALA A 177 -7.26 9.03 12.17
C ALA A 177 -7.95 7.84 12.85
N ASP A 178 -9.14 7.46 12.39
CA ASP A 178 -9.88 6.30 12.90
C ASP A 178 -9.16 4.97 12.55
N LEU A 179 -8.50 4.88 11.40
CA LEU A 179 -7.66 3.72 11.03
C LEU A 179 -6.43 3.62 11.94
N VAL A 180 -5.75 4.75 12.20
CA VAL A 180 -4.60 4.80 13.11
C VAL A 180 -4.98 4.35 14.52
N ARG A 181 -6.13 4.82 15.05
CA ARG A 181 -6.58 4.44 16.40
C ARG A 181 -6.93 2.96 16.54
N GLN A 182 -7.27 2.28 15.45
CA GLN A 182 -7.52 0.83 15.46
C GLN A 182 -6.22 0.01 15.53
N GLY A 183 -5.08 0.59 15.15
CA GLY A 183 -3.79 -0.11 15.08
C GLY A 183 -3.72 -1.05 13.89
N VAL A 184 -4.44 -2.18 13.96
CA VAL A 184 -4.57 -3.17 12.88
C VAL A 184 -6.03 -3.24 12.44
N VAL A 185 -6.30 -2.89 11.19
CA VAL A 185 -7.64 -2.92 10.59
C VAL A 185 -7.85 -4.28 9.93
N SER A 186 -8.82 -5.06 10.40
CA SER A 186 -9.07 -6.41 9.86
C SER A 186 -9.64 -6.38 8.44
N SER A 187 -9.47 -7.48 7.69
CA SER A 187 -10.04 -7.61 6.34
C SER A 187 -11.56 -7.49 6.31
N GLU A 188 -12.26 -7.95 7.36
CA GLU A 188 -13.71 -7.80 7.52
C GLU A 188 -14.08 -6.33 7.70
N LYS A 189 -13.30 -5.58 8.48
CA LYS A 189 -13.53 -4.14 8.68
C LYS A 189 -13.26 -3.36 7.40
N ILE A 190 -12.20 -3.70 6.65
CA ILE A 190 -11.91 -3.14 5.33
C ILE A 190 -13.10 -3.36 4.39
N LYS A 191 -13.64 -4.58 4.35
CA LYS A 191 -14.83 -4.90 3.55
C LYS A 191 -16.03 -4.06 3.98
N GLU A 192 -16.26 -3.89 5.28
CA GLU A 192 -17.34 -3.06 5.83
C GLU A 192 -17.21 -1.59 5.41
N VAL A 193 -16.05 -0.97 5.61
CA VAL A 193 -15.84 0.45 5.27
C VAL A 193 -15.92 0.69 3.76
N ASN A 194 -15.44 -0.26 2.95
CA ASN A 194 -15.50 -0.16 1.50
C ASN A 194 -16.91 -0.40 0.94
N ARG A 195 -17.82 -1.08 1.65
CA ARG A 195 -19.23 -1.22 1.20
C ARG A 195 -19.90 0.14 0.98
N GLN A 196 -19.53 1.13 1.79
CA GLN A 196 -20.04 2.50 1.71
C GLN A 196 -19.38 3.34 0.60
N THR A 197 -18.49 2.77 -0.22
CA THR A 197 -17.94 3.51 -1.36
C THR A 197 -19.03 3.86 -2.36
N VAL A 198 -19.05 5.13 -2.76
CA VAL A 198 -19.99 5.71 -3.72
C VAL A 198 -19.52 5.47 -5.17
N ASN A 199 -18.21 5.26 -5.37
CA ASN A 199 -17.67 4.98 -6.69
C ASN A 199 -17.94 3.51 -7.08
N PRO A 200 -18.77 3.23 -8.10
CA PRO A 200 -19.08 1.86 -8.52
C PRO A 200 -17.84 1.09 -9.00
N ASP A 201 -16.84 1.79 -9.54
CA ASP A 201 -15.56 1.19 -9.96
C ASP A 201 -14.76 0.62 -8.80
N HIS A 202 -15.10 0.99 -7.57
CA HIS A 202 -14.39 0.51 -6.38
C HIS A 202 -15.05 -0.73 -5.77
N LYS A 203 -16.05 -1.33 -6.42
CA LYS A 203 -16.67 -2.58 -5.98
C LYS A 203 -15.82 -3.81 -6.33
N THR A 204 -15.19 -3.78 -7.50
CA THR A 204 -14.30 -4.83 -8.02
C THR A 204 -13.24 -4.20 -8.92
N ILE A 205 -12.12 -4.90 -9.14
CA ILE A 205 -11.13 -4.49 -10.14
C ILE A 205 -11.75 -4.67 -11.53
N LEU A 206 -12.06 -3.55 -12.18
CA LEU A 206 -12.58 -3.53 -13.55
C LEU A 206 -11.55 -4.04 -14.56
N ARG A 207 -12.06 -4.69 -15.60
CA ARG A 207 -11.28 -5.18 -16.76
C ARG A 207 -11.70 -4.54 -18.08
N GLU A 208 -12.93 -4.04 -18.14
CA GLU A 208 -13.43 -3.36 -19.31
C GLU A 208 -13.26 -1.84 -19.19
N PRO A 209 -13.10 -1.13 -20.31
CA PRO A 209 -13.11 0.33 -20.33
C PRO A 209 -14.41 0.91 -19.75
N VAL A 210 -14.28 1.95 -18.93
CA VAL A 210 -15.41 2.79 -18.50
C VAL A 210 -15.75 3.81 -19.58
N LYS A 211 -17.04 4.05 -19.79
CA LYS A 211 -17.56 4.89 -20.89
C LYS A 211 -17.37 6.39 -20.68
N GLU A 212 -17.28 6.84 -19.42
CA GLU A 212 -17.26 8.25 -19.09
C GLU A 212 -15.84 8.80 -18.97
N GLU A 213 -15.57 9.86 -19.72
CA GLU A 213 -14.32 10.61 -19.62
C GLU A 213 -14.33 11.46 -18.34
N ARG A 214 -13.51 11.09 -17.36
CA ARG A 214 -13.59 11.64 -15.98
C ARG A 214 -13.01 13.03 -15.82
N CYS A 215 -12.20 13.46 -16.77
CA CYS A 215 -11.30 14.59 -16.59
C CYS A 215 -11.08 15.31 -17.92
N PRO A 216 -11.06 16.66 -17.93
CA PRO A 216 -10.73 17.41 -19.13
C PRO A 216 -9.31 17.07 -19.60
N GLN A 217 -9.13 17.02 -20.91
CA GLN A 217 -7.81 16.95 -21.53
C GLN A 217 -7.20 18.35 -21.56
N TYR A 218 -6.00 18.49 -21.00
CA TYR A 218 -5.24 19.73 -21.07
C TYR A 218 -4.30 19.72 -22.28
N SER A 219 -4.16 20.85 -22.97
CA SER A 219 -3.23 21.01 -24.10
C SER A 219 -1.76 20.85 -23.70
N SER A 220 -1.46 21.07 -22.42
CA SER A 220 -0.15 20.90 -21.81
C SER A 220 -0.31 20.38 -20.38
N GLY A 221 0.59 19.51 -19.95
CA GLY A 221 0.56 19.02 -18.57
C GLY A 221 1.75 18.15 -18.20
N PRO A 222 1.81 17.77 -16.92
CA PRO A 222 2.70 16.74 -16.39
C PRO A 222 2.79 15.50 -17.30
N LYS A 223 3.96 14.87 -17.38
CA LYS A 223 4.16 13.59 -18.08
C LYS A 223 4.74 12.55 -17.13
N ALA A 224 4.37 11.28 -17.33
CA ALA A 224 4.96 10.18 -16.58
C ALA A 224 6.48 10.06 -16.85
N PRO A 225 7.28 9.57 -15.88
CA PRO A 225 8.73 9.42 -16.04
C PRO A 225 9.13 8.50 -17.19
N THR A 226 8.32 7.47 -17.46
CA THR A 226 8.46 6.59 -18.63
C THR A 226 7.41 6.92 -19.68
N PRO A 227 7.79 7.11 -20.97
CA PRO A 227 6.85 7.37 -22.04
C PRO A 227 5.79 6.28 -22.12
N ILE A 228 4.53 6.70 -22.09
CA ILE A 228 3.37 5.81 -22.23
C ILE A 228 3.07 5.78 -23.70
N TYR A 229 3.46 4.71 -24.37
CA TYR A 229 3.01 4.48 -25.74
C TYR A 229 1.52 4.11 -25.68
N PRO A 230 0.67 4.74 -26.50
CA PRO A 230 -0.72 4.34 -26.57
C PRO A 230 -0.78 2.85 -26.92
N SER A 231 -1.47 2.07 -26.10
CA SER A 231 -1.87 0.73 -26.49
C SER A 231 -2.73 0.87 -27.74
N THR A 232 -2.21 0.48 -28.90
CA THR A 232 -2.99 0.43 -30.12
C THR A 232 -4.25 -0.39 -29.83
N PRO A 233 -5.46 0.18 -29.98
CA PRO A 233 -6.66 -0.63 -29.80
C PRO A 233 -6.61 -1.81 -30.79
N PRO A 234 -7.03 -3.01 -30.39
CA PRO A 234 -7.13 -4.13 -31.32
C PRO A 234 -8.05 -3.72 -32.48
N LYS A 235 -7.60 -3.99 -33.71
CA LYS A 235 -8.37 -3.79 -34.94
C LYS A 235 -9.54 -4.74 -35.03
#